data_AF-A0A1L8WBK8-F1
#
_entry.id   AF-A0A1L8WBK8-F1
#
_cell.length_a   1.000
_cell.length_b   1.000
_cell.length_c   1.000
_cell.angle_alpha   90.00
_cell.angle_beta   90.00
_cell.angle_gamma   90.00
#
_symmetry.space_group_name_H-M   'P 1'
#
loop_
_entity.id
_entity.type
_entity.pdbx_description
1 polymer ?
#
loop_
_entity_poly.entity_id
_entity_poly.type
_entity_poly.pdbx_seq_one_letter_code
_entity_poly.pdbx_strand_id
1 'polypeptide(L)'
;MDIIVRKIPKKIIAELDELAAQNNQSREEYIRRLLSHHVMYAEVEGLNKKYENLVEEVSQNMILALNQNTKVLNEFIQIAKAVD
;
A
#
# COMPACT_ATOMS: atom_id res chain seq x y z
N MET A 1 22.91 -14.52 8.93
CA MET A 1 23.10 -13.37 9.83
C MET A 1 22.11 -13.59 10.95
N ASP A 2 22.58 -13.59 12.19
CA ASP A 2 21.79 -14.12 13.30
C ASP A 2 21.26 -12.97 14.17
N ILE A 3 20.02 -13.10 14.64
CA ILE A 3 19.34 -12.09 15.45
C ILE A 3 19.06 -12.69 16.83
N ILE A 4 19.44 -11.96 17.88
CA ILE A 4 19.13 -12.34 19.27
C ILE A 4 18.16 -11.32 19.85
N VAL A 5 16.93 -11.75 20.10
CA VAL A 5 15.90 -10.93 20.77
C VAL A 5 15.89 -11.26 22.26
N ARG A 6 16.21 -10.27 23.10
CA ARG A 6 16.33 -10.45 24.55
C ARG A 6 15.08 -9.98 25.29
N LYS A 7 14.90 -10.46 26.51
CA LYS A 7 13.84 -10.04 27.45
C LYS A 7 12.40 -10.29 26.94
N ILE A 8 12.20 -11.31 26.11
CA ILE A 8 10.84 -11.77 25.76
C ILE A 8 10.21 -12.41 27.01
N PRO A 9 8.99 -12.01 27.42
CA PRO A 9 8.30 -12.65 28.53
C PRO A 9 8.13 -14.15 28.29
N LYS A 10 8.33 -14.97 29.33
CA LYS A 10 8.21 -16.44 29.25
C LYS A 10 6.86 -16.90 28.69
N LYS A 11 5.79 -16.17 29.03
CA LYS A 11 4.44 -16.42 28.51
C LYS A 11 4.39 -16.35 26.97
N ILE A 12 4.98 -15.32 26.39
CA ILE A 12 5.02 -15.13 24.94
C ILE A 12 5.87 -16.21 24.26
N ILE A 13 6.96 -16.63 24.90
CA ILE A 13 7.78 -17.74 24.38
C ILE A 13 6.96 -19.04 24.32
N ALA A 14 6.18 -19.34 25.37
CA ALA A 14 5.32 -20.52 25.41
C ALA A 14 4.22 -20.47 24.34
N GLU A 15 3.59 -19.31 24.15
CA GLU A 15 2.59 -19.13 23.08
C GLU A 15 3.23 -19.31 21.69
N LEU A 16 4.45 -18.82 21.46
CA LEU A 16 5.19 -19.04 20.21
C LEU A 16 5.52 -20.53 19.98
N ASP A 17 5.83 -21.28 21.05
CA ASP A 17 6.04 -22.72 20.96
C ASP A 17 4.77 -23.46 20.57
N GLU A 18 3.64 -23.11 21.19
CA GLU A 18 2.34 -23.71 20.86
C GLU A 18 1.95 -23.43 19.42
N LEU A 19 2.09 -22.18 18.96
CA LEU A 19 1.81 -21.81 17.58
C LEU A 19 2.74 -22.50 16.58
N ALA A 20 4.03 -22.64 16.90
CA ALA A 20 4.97 -23.37 16.06
C ALA A 20 4.60 -24.86 15.97
N ALA A 21 4.24 -25.48 17.10
CA ALA A 21 3.82 -26.87 17.16
C ALA A 21 2.53 -27.12 16.36
N GLN A 22 1.53 -26.22 16.47
CA GLN A 22 0.31 -26.29 15.66
C GLN A 22 0.58 -26.24 14.15
N ASN A 23 1.65 -25.55 13.74
CA ASN A 23 2.07 -25.45 12.35
C ASN A 23 3.09 -26.53 11.93
N ASN A 24 3.35 -27.54 12.78
CA ASN A 24 4.36 -28.58 12.57
C ASN A 24 5.75 -27.99 12.24
N GLN A 25 6.12 -26.92 12.93
CA GLN A 25 7.37 -26.17 12.71
C GLN A 25 8.17 -26.06 14.00
N SER A 26 9.49 -25.88 13.86
CA SER A 26 10.29 -25.41 14.98
C SER A 26 9.92 -23.95 15.29
N ARG A 27 10.11 -23.53 16.55
CA ARG A 27 9.93 -22.13 16.94
C ARG A 27 10.73 -21.17 16.06
N GLU A 28 11.96 -21.56 15.70
CA GLU A 28 12.82 -20.77 14.83
C GLU A 28 12.24 -20.60 13.43
N GLU A 29 11.79 -21.69 12.80
CA GLU A 29 11.18 -21.64 11.47
C GLU A 29 9.88 -20.83 11.49
N TYR A 30 9.07 -21.01 12.54
CA TYR A 30 7.84 -20.24 12.72
C TYR A 30 8.13 -18.74 12.81
N ILE A 31 9.08 -18.32 13.66
CA ILE A 31 9.47 -16.91 13.80
C ILE A 31 10.08 -16.38 12.50
N ARG A 32 10.90 -17.17 11.81
CA ARG A 32 11.49 -16.77 10.52
C ARG A 32 10.41 -16.49 9.49
N ARG A 33 9.42 -17.38 9.36
CA ARG A 33 8.27 -17.17 8.45
C ARG A 33 7.43 -15.97 8.86
N LEU A 34 7.19 -15.78 10.15
CA LEU A 34 6.44 -14.64 10.67
C LEU A 34 7.11 -13.31 10.30
N LEU A 35 8.43 -13.22 10.49
CA LEU A 35 9.23 -12.03 10.12
C LEU A 35 9.20 -11.79 8.61
N SER A 36 9.41 -12.82 7.79
CA SER A 36 9.34 -12.71 6.33
C SER A 36 7.97 -12.25 5.85
N HIS A 37 6.90 -12.82 6.40
CA HIS A 37 5.54 -12.44 6.05
C HIS A 37 5.24 -11.00 6.47
N HIS A 38 5.71 -10.56 7.63
CA HIS A 38 5.52 -9.20 8.10
C HIS A 38 6.20 -8.16 7.20
N VAL A 39 7.45 -8.41 6.80
CA VAL A 39 8.17 -7.53 5.86
C VAL A 39 7.48 -7.50 4.50
N MET A 40 7.12 -8.68 3.96
CA MET A 40 6.46 -8.78 2.67
C MET A 40 5.09 -8.07 2.67
N TYR A 41 4.31 -8.20 3.76
CA TYR A 41 3.04 -7.49 3.89
C TYR A 41 3.24 -5.97 3.89
N ALA A 42 4.24 -5.46 4.62
CA ALA A 42 4.54 -4.03 4.63
C ALA A 42 4.99 -3.51 3.25
N GLU A 43 5.75 -4.30 2.50
CA GLU A 43 6.14 -3.97 1.12
C GLU A 43 4.94 -3.95 0.18
N VAL A 44 4.08 -4.97 0.24
CA VAL A 44 2.89 -5.09 -0.62
C VAL A 44 1.84 -4.02 -0.27
N GLU A 45 1.57 -3.79 1.02
CA GLU A 45 0.66 -2.72 1.46
C GLU A 45 1.22 -1.35 1.07
N GLY A 46 2.52 -1.14 1.21
CA GLY A 46 3.20 0.07 0.75
C GLY A 46 3.10 0.25 -0.78
N LEU A 47 3.19 -0.83 -1.55
CA LEU A 47 3.01 -0.81 -3.00
C LEU A 47 1.57 -0.47 -3.39
N ASN A 48 0.58 -1.08 -2.72
CA ASN A 48 -0.84 -0.80 -2.95
C ASN A 48 -1.18 0.66 -2.63
N LYS A 49 -0.72 1.19 -1.50
CA LYS A 49 -0.90 2.62 -1.16
C LYS A 49 -0.29 3.56 -2.20
N LYS A 50 0.91 3.24 -2.71
CA LYS A 50 1.53 4.02 -3.79
C LYS A 50 0.71 3.98 -5.07
N TYR A 51 0.14 2.82 -5.40
CA TYR A 51 -0.73 2.67 -6.56
C TYR A 51 -2.04 3.46 -6.40
N GLU A 52 -2.71 3.35 -5.25
CA GLU A 52 -3.92 4.11 -4.94
C GLU A 52 -3.68 5.61 -5.04
N ASN A 53 -2.60 6.12 -4.44
CA ASN A 53 -2.22 7.53 -4.53
C ASN A 53 -1.97 7.97 -5.98
N LEU A 54 -1.27 7.15 -6.77
CA LEU A 54 -1.02 7.47 -8.18
C LEU A 54 -2.33 7.55 -8.98
N VAL A 55 -3.24 6.60 -8.77
CA VAL A 55 -4.55 6.60 -9.44
C VAL A 55 -5.35 7.84 -9.05
N GLU A 56 -5.33 8.22 -7.77
CA GLU A 56 -5.99 9.42 -7.28
C GLU A 56 -5.41 10.69 -7.92
N GLU A 57 -4.08 10.85 -7.90
CA GLU A 57 -3.40 12.00 -8.50
C GLU A 57 -3.67 12.13 -10.01
N VAL A 58 -3.57 11.01 -10.75
CA VAL A 58 -3.87 10.99 -12.19
C VAL A 58 -5.33 11.35 -12.45
N SER A 59 -6.26 10.82 -11.66
CA SER A 59 -7.70 11.11 -11.80
C SER A 59 -8.00 12.58 -11.54
N GLN A 60 -7.43 13.16 -10.48
CA GLN A 60 -7.59 14.58 -10.15
C GLN A 60 -7.01 15.48 -11.26
N ASN A 61 -5.81 15.17 -11.74
CA ASN A 61 -5.17 15.91 -12.83
C ASN A 61 -5.99 15.82 -14.13
N MET A 62 -6.56 14.66 -14.44
CA MET A 62 -7.41 14.48 -15.62
C MET A 62 -8.70 15.31 -15.51
N ILE A 63 -9.33 15.35 -14.34
CA ILE A 63 -10.51 16.20 -14.10
C ILE A 63 -10.16 17.67 -14.31
N LEU A 64 -9.01 18.13 -13.80
CA LEU A 64 -8.55 19.52 -14.00
C LEU A 64 -8.34 19.84 -15.48
N ALA A 65 -7.67 18.95 -16.23
CA ALA A 65 -7.44 19.13 -17.65
C ALA A 65 -8.75 19.15 -18.46
N LEU A 66 -9.70 18.27 -18.15
CA LEU A 66 -11.02 18.25 -18.79
C LEU A 66 -11.78 19.55 -18.53
N ASN A 67 -11.80 20.03 -17.29
CA ASN A 67 -12.47 21.28 -16.93
C ASN A 67 -11.85 22.49 -17.65
N GLN A 68 -10.52 22.55 -17.75
CA GLN A 68 -9.83 23.59 -18.51
C GLN A 68 -10.16 23.53 -20.00
N ASN A 69 -10.13 22.32 -20.60
CA ASN A 69 -10.48 22.14 -22.01
C ASN A 69 -11.94 22.55 -22.27
N THR A 70 -12.89 22.14 -21.42
CA THR A 70 -14.29 22.54 -21.53
C THR A 70 -14.46 24.05 -21.43
N LYS A 71 -13.72 24.71 -20.53
CA LYS A 71 -13.75 26.18 -20.41
C LYS A 71 -13.27 26.85 -21.71
N VAL A 72 -12.12 26.44 -22.23
CA VAL A 72 -11.57 27.01 -23.48
C VAL A 72 -12.48 26.75 -24.67
N LEU A 73 -13.05 25.56 -24.80
CA LEU A 73 -14.00 25.23 -25.87
C LEU A 73 -15.25 26.10 -25.80
N ASN A 74 -15.78 26.33 -24.59
CA ASN A 74 -16.93 27.22 -24.41
C ASN A 74 -16.59 28.66 -24.80
N GLU A 75 -15.43 29.18 -24.41
CA GLU A 75 -14.95 30.50 -24.82
C GLU A 75 -14.84 30.61 -26.34
N PHE A 76 -14.28 29.59 -27.00
CA PHE A 76 -14.16 29.52 -28.45
C PHE A 76 -15.52 29.53 -29.15
N ILE A 77 -16.49 28.74 -28.66
CA ILE A 77 -17.85 28.72 -29.20
C ILE A 77 -18.54 30.09 -29.07
N GLN A 78 -18.35 30.80 -27.96
CA GLN A 78 -18.92 32.14 -27.79
C GLN A 78 -18.31 33.15 -28.76
N ILE A 79 -17.00 33.09 -28.98
CA ILE A 79 -16.32 33.96 -29.96
C ILE A 79 -16.84 33.68 -31.37
N ALA A 80 -16.93 32.41 -31.77
CA ALA A 80 -17.44 32.04 -33.11
C ALA A 80 -18.86 32.57 -33.34
N LYS A 81 -19.75 32.44 -32.35
CA LYS A 81 -21.13 32.96 -32.41
C LYS A 81 -21.23 34.49 -32.46
N ALA A 82 -20.20 35.21 -32.01
CA ALA A 82 -20.18 36.67 -32.02
C ALA A 82 -19.68 37.25 -33.36
N VAL A 83 -19.15 36.41 -34.25
CA VAL A 83 -18.57 36.80 -35.55
C VAL A 83 -19.47 36.39 -36.73
N ASP A 84 -20.45 35.50 -36.52
CA ASP A 84 -21.57 35.21 -37.44
C ASP A 84 -22.72 36.22 -37.25
#